data_AF-A0A524PRR9-F1
#
_entry.id   AF-A0A524PRR9-F1
#
_cell.length_a   1.000
_cell.length_b   1.000
_cell.length_c   1.000
_cell.angle_alpha   90.00
_cell.angle_beta   90.00
_cell.angle_gamma   90.00
#
_symmetry.space_group_name_H-M   'P 1'
#
loop_
_entity.id
_entity.type
_entity.pdbx_description
1 polymer ?
#
loop_
_entity_poly.entity_id
_entity_poly.type
_entity_poly.pdbx_seq_one_letter_code
_entity_poly.pdbx_strand_id
1 'polypeptide(L)' 'MALEVNDTNFDEVVLASDKPVMVDFWAEWCGPCRMIAPFVEEISHEFEGKALVVKCDVDSSPGVAARFGIRN' A
#
# COMPACT_ATOMS: atom_id res chain seq x y z
N MET A 1 4.81 -8.27 7.65
CA MET A 1 5.09 -8.27 6.20
C MET A 1 3.86 -7.77 5.49
N ALA A 2 3.91 -6.49 5.11
CA ALA A 2 2.87 -5.86 4.32
C ALA A 2 2.72 -6.56 2.95
N LEU A 3 1.49 -6.81 2.53
CA LEU A 3 1.17 -7.50 1.27
C LEU A 3 1.29 -6.51 0.10
N GLU A 4 1.96 -6.90 -0.99
CA GLU A 4 2.08 -6.04 -2.18
C GLU A 4 0.81 -6.12 -3.04
N VAL A 5 0.32 -4.97 -3.47
CA VAL A 5 -0.83 -4.82 -4.38
C VAL A 5 -0.45 -3.99 -5.59
N ASN A 6 -1.10 -4.26 -6.71
CA ASN A 6 -0.87 -3.60 -7.99
C ASN A 6 -2.16 -3.49 -8.81
N ASP A 7 -2.07 -2.92 -10.01
CA ASP A 7 -3.19 -2.69 -10.91
C ASP A 7 -4.07 -3.93 -11.19
N THR A 8 -3.54 -5.15 -11.04
CA THR A 8 -4.28 -6.39 -11.33
C THR A 8 -5.07 -6.95 -10.15
N ASN A 9 -4.64 -6.70 -8.91
CA ASN A 9 -5.24 -7.32 -7.72
C ASN A 9 -5.78 -6.31 -6.70
N PHE A 10 -5.60 -5.01 -6.94
CA PHE A 10 -5.97 -3.97 -5.98
C PHE A 10 -7.45 -4.04 -5.58
N ASP A 11 -8.35 -4.21 -6.54
CA ASP A 11 -9.79 -4.22 -6.26
C ASP A 11 -10.19 -5.42 -5.40
N GLU A 12 -9.60 -6.58 -5.64
CA GLU A 12 -9.86 -7.80 -4.88
C GLU A 12 -9.31 -7.71 -3.44
N VAL A 13 -8.06 -7.23 -3.30
CA VAL A 13 -7.38 -7.21 -2.00
C VAL A 13 -7.80 -6.02 -1.15
N VAL A 14 -8.00 -4.85 -1.75
CA VAL A 14 -8.24 -3.58 -1.05
C VAL A 14 -9.73 -3.24 -1.01
N LEU A 15 -10.41 -3.21 -2.15
CA LEU A 15 -11.79 -2.71 -2.22
C LEU A 15 -12.84 -3.74 -1.80
N ALA A 16 -12.59 -5.01 -2.04
CA ALA A 16 -13.45 -6.10 -1.60
C ALA A 16 -13.10 -6.62 -0.19
N SER A 17 -12.17 -5.97 0.51
CA SER A 17 -11.76 -6.38 1.86
C SER A 17 -12.89 -6.26 2.88
N ASP A 18 -13.00 -7.26 3.75
CA ASP A 18 -13.90 -7.25 4.92
C ASP A 18 -13.33 -6.45 6.10
N LYS A 19 -12.08 -5.99 5.99
CA LYS A 19 -11.35 -5.22 7.01
C LYS A 19 -10.94 -3.86 6.47
N PRO A 20 -10.71 -2.87 7.35
CA PRO A 20 -10.03 -1.65 6.97
C PRO A 20 -8.67 -1.95 6.33
N VAL A 21 -8.33 -1.21 5.27
CA VAL A 21 -7.07 -1.39 4.54
C VAL A 21 -6.31 -0.06 4.53
N MET A 22 -5.05 -0.10 4.97
CA MET A 22 -4.08 0.97 4.82
C MET A 22 -3.17 0.64 3.63
N VAL A 23 -3.09 1.57 2.68
CA VAL A 23 -2.24 1.42 1.49
C VAL A 23 -1.06 2.40 1.60
N ASP A 24 0.15 1.86 1.60
CA ASP A 24 1.39 2.61 1.44
C ASP A 24 1.72 2.74 -0.05
N PHE A 25 1.38 3.89 -0.63
CA PHE A 25 1.80 4.24 -1.98
C PHE A 25 3.23 4.74 -1.97
N TRP A 26 4.13 4.03 -2.64
CA TRP A 26 5.57 4.28 -2.57
C TRP A 26 6.26 4.18 -3.93
N ALA A 27 7.54 4.55 -3.97
CA ALA A 27 8.44 4.33 -5.11
C ALA A 27 9.89 4.24 -4.64
N GLU A 28 10.77 3.60 -5.41
CA GLU A 28 12.21 3.48 -5.10
C GLU A 28 12.92 4.83 -5.03
N TRP A 29 12.51 5.77 -5.88
CA TRP A 29 13.04 7.13 -5.92
C TRP A 29 12.50 8.02 -4.81
N CYS A 30 11.48 7.58 -4.06
CA CYS A 30 10.88 8.35 -2.98
C CYS A 30 11.70 8.22 -1.69
N GLY A 31 12.61 9.18 -1.46
CA GLY A 31 13.40 9.28 -0.23
C GLY A 31 12.58 9.22 1.06
N PRO A 32 11.52 10.06 1.21
CA PRO A 32 10.64 10.02 2.39
C PRO A 32 9.95 8.67 2.60
N CYS A 33 9.48 8.01 1.54
CA CYS A 33 8.82 6.71 1.62
C CYS A 33 9.75 5.65 2.23
N ARG A 34 11.02 5.62 1.79
CA ARG A 34 12.03 4.70 2.35
C ARG A 34 12.31 4.93 3.83
N MET A 35 12.23 6.18 4.31
CA MET A 35 12.39 6.48 5.74
C MET A 35 11.21 6.01 6.58
N ILE A 36 10.00 6.02 6.02
CA ILE A 36 8.77 5.63 6.73
C ILE A 36 8.49 4.12 6.65
N ALA A 37 8.98 3.44 5.61
CA ALA A 37 8.83 2.00 5.38
C ALA A 37 8.99 1.09 6.63
N PRO A 38 10.02 1.24 7.51
CA PRO A 38 10.13 0.38 8.70
C PRO A 38 8.97 0.56 9.68
N PHE A 39 8.39 1.75 9.77
CA PHE A 39 7.23 2.01 10.63
C PHE A 39 5.93 1.46 10.02
N VAL A 40 5.79 1.50 8.69
CA VAL A 40 4.68 0.84 8.00
C VAL A 40 4.70 -0.67 8.27
N GLU A 41 5.89 -1.27 8.24
CA GLU A 41 6.06 -2.68 8.55
C GLU A 41 5.70 -2.97 10.02
N GLU A 42 6.12 -2.14 10.98
CA GLU A 42 5.74 -2.26 12.39
C GLU A 42 4.22 -2.17 12.59
N ILE A 43 3.55 -1.21 11.93
CA ILE A 43 2.09 -1.07 11.96
C ILE A 43 1.41 -2.33 11.38
N SER A 44 1.98 -2.94 10.34
CA SER A 44 1.44 -4.19 9.76
C SER A 44 1.35 -5.31 10.79
N HIS A 45 2.32 -5.38 11.71
CA HIS A 45 2.35 -6.36 12.78
C HIS A 45 1.39 -6.00 13.93
N GLU A 46 1.34 -4.73 14.33
CA GLU A 46 0.45 -4.29 15.43
C GLU A 46 -1.04 -4.45 15.08
N PHE A 47 -1.39 -4.26 13.81
CA PHE A 47 -2.76 -4.34 13.31
C PHE A 47 -3.13 -5.71 12.73
N GLU A 48 -2.29 -6.73 12.91
CA GLU A 48 -2.55 -8.08 12.44
C GLU A 48 -3.93 -8.57 12.91
N GLY A 49 -4.73 -9.07 11.97
CA GLY A 49 -6.09 -9.52 12.21
C GLY A 49 -7.14 -8.39 12.30
N LYS A 50 -6.76 -7.14 12.56
CA LYS A 50 -7.67 -5.98 12.70
C LYS A 50 -7.79 -5.14 11.43
N ALA A 51 -6.69 -4.95 10.71
CA ALA A 51 -6.63 -4.23 9.44
C ALA A 51 -5.61 -4.90 8.52
N LEU A 52 -5.72 -4.64 7.22
CA LEU A 52 -4.70 -5.01 6.24
C LEU A 52 -3.79 -3.82 5.99
N VAL A 53 -2.48 -4.06 6.00
CA VAL A 53 -1.48 -3.09 5.56
C VAL A 53 -0.86 -3.63 4.28
N VAL A 54 -1.01 -2.86 3.20
CA VAL A 54 -0.54 -3.24 1.87
C VAL A 54 0.35 -2.15 1.30
N LYS A 55 1.21 -2.53 0.36
CA LYS A 55 2.12 -1.62 -0.33
C LYS A 55 1.79 -1.61 -1.82
N CYS A 56 1.87 -0.43 -2.43
CA CYS A 56 1.62 -0.23 -3.85
C CYS A 56 2.72 0.64 -4.45
N ASP A 57 3.58 0.04 -5.26
CA ASP A 57 4.57 0.78 -6.04
C ASP A 57 3.87 1.52 -7.19
N VAL A 58 3.96 2.85 -7.18
CA VAL A 58 3.29 3.72 -8.14
C VAL A 58 3.92 3.65 -9.53
N ASP A 59 5.18 3.22 -9.66
CA ASP A 59 5.85 3.08 -10.95
C ASP A 59 5.31 1.84 -11.69
N SER A 60 5.05 0.75 -10.97
CA SER A 60 4.46 -0.48 -11.52
C SER A 60 2.94 -0.50 -11.54
N SER A 61 2.27 0.41 -10.82
CA SER A 61 0.80 0.48 -10.68
C SER A 61 0.23 1.87 -11.03
N PRO A 62 0.49 2.40 -12.25
CA PRO A 62 0.08 3.74 -12.62
C PRO A 62 -1.44 3.90 -12.70
N GLY A 63 -2.19 2.83 -12.97
CA GLY A 63 -3.65 2.88 -13.06
C GLY A 63 -4.29 3.16 -11.70
N VAL A 64 -3.91 2.41 -10.67
CA VAL A 64 -4.37 2.61 -9.30
C VAL A 64 -3.87 3.95 -8.76
N ALA A 65 -2.59 4.29 -8.94
CA ALA A 65 -2.05 5.56 -8.48
C ALA A 65 -2.83 6.75 -9.05
N ALA A 66 -3.13 6.73 -10.35
CA ALA A 66 -3.95 7.76 -11.00
C ALA A 66 -5.40 7.77 -10.50
N ARG A 67 -6.02 6.60 -10.29
CA ARG A 67 -7.39 6.46 -9.77
C ARG A 67 -7.58 7.14 -8.42
N PHE A 68 -6.59 7.06 -7.55
CA PHE A 68 -6.62 7.70 -6.22
C PHE A 68 -5.95 9.08 -6.18
N GLY A 69 -5.52 9.60 -7.33
CA GLY A 69 -4.92 10.93 -7.42
C GLY A 69 -3.59 11.06 -6.68
N ILE A 70 -2.83 9.97 -6.55
CA ILE A 70 -1.50 9.99 -5.93
C ILE A 70 -0.54 10.72 -6.86
N ARG A 71 0.13 11.74 -6.31
CA ARG A 71 1.06 12.61 -7.02
C ARG A 71 2.31 12.81 -6.17
N ASN A 72 3.39 13.14 -6.84
CA ASN A 72 4.71 13.44 -6.27
C ASN A 72 4.76 14.77 -5.52
#